data_AF-A0A4S4M0E1-F1
#
_entry.id   AF-A0A4S4M0E1-F1
#
_cell.length_a   1.000
_cell.length_b   1.000
_cell.length_c   1.000
_cell.angle_alpha   90.00
_cell.angle_beta   90.00
_cell.angle_gamma   90.00
#
_symmetry.space_group_name_H-M   'P 1'
#
loop_
_entity.id
_entity.type
_entity.pdbx_description
1 polymer ?
#
loop_
_entity_poly.entity_id
_entity_poly.type
_entity_poly.pdbx_seq_one_letter_code
_entity_poly.pdbx_strand_id
1 'polypeptide(L)'
;MSLLARNARAVARTVSKSRSYSLVVDAPSSEWVAKRTAVKHHAAETAQLWRKISFFVCFPTALAVLAWVRNVEAEHAEHEEHVKAEHGGELPELPAYEYLNRRTKPFPWGPNSLFFNPHVNKDMSKA
;
A
#
# COMPACT_ATOMS: atom_id res chain seq x y z
N MET A 1 26.01 63.61 66.62
CA MET A 1 25.11 62.46 66.88
C MET A 1 23.73 62.86 66.39
N SER A 2 22.97 62.17 65.55
CA SER A 2 23.14 61.04 64.63
C SER A 2 21.81 61.04 63.87
N LEU A 3 21.81 61.18 62.54
CA LEU A 3 20.62 60.93 61.72
C LEU A 3 21.05 60.19 60.46
N LEU A 4 21.23 58.88 60.58
CA LEU A 4 21.33 57.97 59.45
C LEU A 4 19.94 57.41 59.16
N ALA A 5 19.21 58.08 58.28
CA ALA A 5 18.06 57.51 57.58
C ALA A 5 18.52 57.07 56.19
N ARG A 6 18.65 55.76 55.94
CA ARG A 6 18.79 55.20 54.58
C ARG A 6 18.10 53.84 54.43
N ASN A 7 16.91 53.91 53.85
CA ASN A 7 16.43 53.05 52.75
C ASN A 7 16.47 51.53 52.92
N ALA A 8 15.39 50.95 53.47
CA ALA A 8 14.99 49.58 53.13
C ALA A 8 13.91 49.62 52.03
N ARG A 9 14.32 49.64 50.75
CA ARG A 9 13.42 49.31 49.64
C ARG A 9 13.18 47.81 49.65
N ALA A 10 12.05 47.36 50.19
CA ALA A 10 11.57 46.01 49.96
C ALA A 10 11.19 45.86 48.48
N VAL A 11 12.03 45.16 47.71
CA VAL A 11 11.68 44.69 46.37
C VAL A 11 10.64 43.59 46.56
N ALA A 12 9.36 43.95 46.52
CA ALA A 12 8.30 43.00 46.34
C ALA A 12 8.52 42.34 44.98
N ARG A 13 9.00 41.09 44.98
CA ARG A 13 9.02 40.24 43.79
C ARG A 13 7.57 40.11 43.33
N THR A 14 7.20 40.84 42.28
CA THR A 14 5.93 40.64 41.58
C THR A 14 6.01 39.27 40.92
N VAL A 15 5.54 38.23 41.63
CA VAL A 15 5.25 36.94 41.01
C VAL A 15 4.16 37.25 39.98
N SER A 16 4.52 37.22 38.71
CA SER A 16 3.55 37.25 37.62
C SER A 16 2.60 36.08 37.86
N LYS A 17 1.36 36.38 38.27
CA LYS A 17 0.30 35.38 38.31
C LYS A 17 0.07 34.97 36.87
N SER A 18 0.76 33.90 36.43
CA SER A 18 0.40 33.18 35.22
C SER A 18 -1.09 32.95 35.27
N ARG A 19 -1.83 33.59 34.36
CA ARG A 19 -3.27 33.47 34.29
C ARG A 19 -3.53 32.08 33.73
N SER A 20 -3.72 31.10 34.60
CA SER A 20 -4.17 29.77 34.20
C SER A 20 -5.52 29.93 33.52
N TYR A 21 -5.53 29.92 32.18
CA TYR A 21 -6.75 29.67 31.44
C TYR A 21 -7.16 28.25 31.78
N SER A 22 -8.23 28.11 32.58
CA SER A 22 -8.91 26.84 32.69
C SER A 22 -9.56 26.59 31.32
N LEU A 23 -8.89 25.79 30.48
CA LEU A 23 -9.61 25.10 29.42
C LEU A 23 -10.62 24.20 30.14
N VAL A 24 -11.87 24.66 30.22
CA VAL A 24 -12.98 23.81 30.64
C VAL A 24 -13.19 22.86 29.47
N VAL A 25 -12.53 21.71 29.52
CA VAL A 25 -12.92 20.57 28.70
C VAL A 25 -14.18 20.04 29.34
N ASP A 26 -15.33 20.46 28.82
CA ASP A 26 -16.61 19.92 29.28
C ASP A 26 -16.55 18.39 29.18
N ALA A 27 -17.00 17.71 30.24
CA ALA A 27 -17.13 16.27 30.21
C ALA A 27 -18.00 15.90 29.00
N PRO A 28 -17.61 14.90 28.19
CA PRO A 28 -18.36 14.54 27.01
C PRO A 28 -19.82 14.24 27.39
N SER A 29 -20.77 14.77 26.61
CA SER A 29 -22.19 14.55 26.87
C SER A 29 -22.49 13.06 26.95
N SER A 30 -23.43 12.66 27.81
CA SER A 30 -23.83 11.25 27.97
C SER A 30 -24.23 10.61 26.64
N GLU A 31 -24.87 11.38 25.77
CA GLU A 31 -25.23 10.99 24.40
C GLU A 31 -24.00 10.71 23.53
N TRP A 32 -22.95 11.55 23.61
CA TRP A 32 -21.71 11.34 22.87
C TRP A 32 -20.99 10.07 23.32
N VAL A 33 -20.94 9.83 24.64
CA VAL A 33 -20.34 8.60 25.20
C VAL A 33 -21.13 7.36 24.76
N ALA A 34 -22.46 7.42 24.80
CA ALA A 34 -23.33 6.34 24.34
C ALA A 34 -23.13 6.03 22.85
N LYS A 35 -23.12 7.06 21.99
CA LYS A 35 -22.85 6.91 20.55
C LYS A 35 -21.48 6.28 20.29
N ARG A 36 -20.44 6.73 21.00
CA ARG A 36 -19.08 6.18 20.84
C ARG A 36 -18.99 4.72 21.25
N THR A 37 -19.68 4.33 22.33
CA THR A 37 -19.76 2.93 22.77
C THR A 37 -20.51 2.08 21.75
N ALA A 38 -21.63 2.56 21.20
CA ALA A 38 -22.37 1.87 20.15
C ALA A 38 -21.52 1.65 18.88
N VAL A 39 -20.78 2.67 18.43
CA VAL A 39 -19.87 2.56 17.28
C VAL A 39 -18.76 1.53 17.55
N LYS A 40 -18.18 1.53 18.75
CA LYS A 40 -17.16 0.54 19.11
C LYS A 40 -17.70 -0.89 19.08
N HIS A 41 -18.92 -1.11 19.58
CA HIS A 41 -19.57 -2.42 19.55
C HIS A 41 -19.82 -2.87 18.11
N HIS A 42 -20.44 -2.01 17.30
CA HIS A 42 -20.74 -2.31 15.90
C HIS A 42 -19.47 -2.60 15.09
N ALA A 43 -18.39 -1.83 15.32
CA ALA A 43 -17.11 -2.05 14.68
C ALA A 43 -16.49 -3.41 15.07
N ALA A 44 -16.61 -3.82 16.33
CA ALA A 44 -16.13 -5.12 16.78
C ALA A 44 -16.87 -6.28 16.10
N GLU A 45 -18.19 -6.20 16.01
CA GLU A 45 -19.02 -7.21 15.32
C GLU A 45 -18.71 -7.27 13.82
N THR A 46 -18.60 -6.10 13.19
CA THR A 46 -18.29 -5.99 11.76
C THR A 46 -16.90 -6.52 11.45
N ALA A 47 -15.90 -6.22 12.28
CA ALA A 47 -14.56 -6.77 12.13
C ALA A 47 -14.54 -8.30 12.27
N GLN A 48 -15.31 -8.85 13.21
CA GLN A 48 -15.45 -10.31 13.34
C GLN A 48 -16.12 -10.95 12.13
N LEU A 49 -17.17 -10.31 11.58
CA LEU A 49 -17.84 -10.76 10.37
C LEU A 49 -16.86 -10.80 9.18
N TRP A 50 -16.14 -9.71 8.92
CA TRP A 50 -15.18 -9.66 7.82
C TRP A 50 -14.03 -10.64 7.99
N ARG A 51 -13.54 -10.85 9.22
CA ARG A 51 -12.55 -11.90 9.49
C ARG A 51 -13.07 -13.28 9.09
N LYS A 52 -14.33 -13.61 9.41
CA LYS A 52 -14.94 -14.88 9.02
C LYS A 52 -15.07 -14.98 7.50
N ILE A 53 -15.54 -13.94 6.82
CA ILE A 53 -15.64 -13.94 5.35
C ILE A 53 -14.27 -14.19 4.71
N SER A 54 -13.23 -13.50 5.17
CA SER A 54 -11.87 -13.70 4.66
C SER A 54 -11.42 -15.16 4.80
N PHE A 55 -11.59 -15.77 5.98
CA PHE A 55 -11.13 -17.14 6.24
C PHE A 55 -12.00 -18.23 5.66
N PHE A 56 -13.33 -18.05 5.62
CA PHE A 56 -14.26 -19.11 5.22
C PHE A 56 -14.75 -18.97 3.78
N VAL A 57 -14.51 -17.83 3.13
CA VAL A 57 -14.88 -17.61 1.73
C VAL A 57 -13.64 -17.31 0.91
N CYS A 58 -12.94 -16.20 1.19
CA CYS A 58 -11.85 -15.75 0.32
C CYS A 58 -10.69 -16.76 0.26
N PHE A 59 -10.26 -17.30 1.41
CA PHE A 59 -9.18 -18.29 1.44
C PHE A 59 -9.53 -19.59 0.68
N PRO A 60 -10.66 -20.27 0.95
CA PRO A 60 -11.06 -21.45 0.17
C PRO A 60 -11.21 -21.18 -1.32
N THR A 61 -11.80 -20.03 -1.71
CA THR A 61 -11.92 -19.65 -3.12
C THR A 61 -10.55 -19.43 -3.76
N ALA A 62 -9.62 -18.75 -3.07
CA ALA A 62 -8.27 -18.56 -3.58
C ALA A 62 -7.54 -19.90 -3.77
N LEU A 63 -7.70 -20.86 -2.85
CA LEU A 63 -7.12 -22.20 -3.00
C LEU A 63 -7.70 -22.95 -4.21
N ALA A 64 -9.01 -22.87 -4.43
CA ALA A 64 -9.64 -23.48 -5.61
C ALA A 64 -9.12 -22.85 -6.91
N VAL A 65 -9.01 -21.53 -6.97
CA VAL A 65 -8.45 -20.82 -8.13
C VAL A 65 -6.99 -21.17 -8.33
N LEU A 66 -6.18 -21.24 -7.27
CA LEU A 66 -4.78 -21.66 -7.37
C LEU A 66 -4.63 -23.06 -7.96
N ALA A 67 -5.47 -24.01 -7.55
CA ALA A 67 -5.46 -25.36 -8.11
C ALA A 67 -5.83 -25.37 -9.60
N TRP A 68 -6.83 -24.58 -9.99
CA TRP A 68 -7.22 -24.44 -11.40
C TRP A 68 -6.12 -23.78 -12.25
N VAL A 69 -5.55 -22.67 -11.79
CA VAL A 69 -4.46 -21.96 -12.49
C VAL A 69 -3.25 -22.86 -12.67
N ARG A 70 -2.93 -23.72 -11.70
CA ARG A 70 -1.85 -24.72 -11.83
C ARG A 70 -2.06 -25.66 -13.01
N ASN A 71 -3.29 -26.08 -13.27
CA ASN A 71 -3.59 -26.96 -14.40
C ASN A 71 -3.47 -26.20 -15.73
N VAL A 72 -4.02 -24.99 -15.80
CA VAL A 72 -3.90 -24.14 -17.00
C VAL A 72 -2.44 -23.83 -17.32
N GLU A 73 -1.63 -23.53 -16.31
CA GLU A 73 -0.19 -23.28 -16.50
C GLU A 73 0.54 -24.54 -16.99
N ALA A 74 0.16 -25.73 -16.51
CA ALA A 74 0.72 -26.98 -17.01
C ALA A 74 0.35 -27.23 -18.48
N GLU A 75 -0.91 -27.00 -18.87
CA GLU A 75 -1.36 -27.08 -20.27
C GLU A 75 -0.60 -26.08 -21.17
N HIS A 76 -0.34 -24.86 -20.66
CA HIS A 76 0.47 -23.86 -21.36
C HIS A 76 1.91 -24.33 -21.55
N ALA A 77 2.54 -24.89 -20.51
CA ALA A 77 3.90 -25.40 -20.59
C ALA A 77 4.01 -26.56 -21.60
N GLU A 78 3.06 -27.50 -21.57
CA GLU A 78 2.99 -28.60 -22.54
C GLU A 78 2.82 -28.06 -23.98
N HIS A 79 1.94 -27.09 -24.20
CA HIS A 79 1.77 -26.47 -25.51
C HIS A 79 3.07 -25.84 -26.01
N GLU A 80 3.79 -25.10 -25.16
CA GLU A 80 5.09 -24.52 -25.54
C GLU A 80 6.12 -25.59 -25.91
N GLU A 81 6.16 -26.71 -25.18
CA GLU A 81 7.05 -27.83 -25.48
C GLU A 81 6.69 -28.51 -26.80
N HIS A 82 5.38 -28.70 -27.07
CA HIS A 82 4.90 -29.22 -28.35
C HIS A 82 5.30 -28.31 -29.53
N VAL A 83 5.11 -27.00 -29.40
CA VAL A 83 5.51 -26.03 -30.42
C VAL A 83 7.03 -26.08 -30.64
N LYS A 84 7.84 -26.13 -29.58
CA LYS A 84 9.30 -26.29 -29.71
C LYS A 84 9.65 -27.58 -30.44
N ALA A 85 9.01 -28.70 -30.10
CA ALA A 85 9.26 -30.00 -30.74
C ALA A 85 8.94 -29.98 -32.25
N GLU A 86 7.87 -29.30 -32.66
CA GLU A 86 7.51 -29.13 -34.08
C GLU A 86 8.49 -28.23 -34.85
N HIS A 87 9.17 -27.31 -34.15
CA HIS A 87 10.08 -26.32 -34.75
C HIS A 87 11.56 -26.63 -34.50
N GLY A 88 11.92 -27.90 -34.28
CA GLY A 88 13.31 -28.35 -34.20
C GLY A 88 13.99 -28.10 -32.85
N GLY A 89 13.22 -27.92 -31.77
CA GLY A 89 13.68 -27.72 -30.41
C GLY A 89 13.73 -26.26 -29.96
N GLU A 90 13.42 -25.31 -30.84
CA GLU A 90 13.37 -23.87 -30.55
C GLU A 90 11.96 -23.31 -30.79
N LEU A 91 11.64 -22.20 -30.12
CA LEU A 91 10.37 -21.52 -30.37
C LEU A 91 10.41 -20.87 -31.76
N PRO A 92 9.29 -20.88 -32.51
CA PRO A 92 9.23 -20.23 -33.82
C PRO A 92 9.55 -18.75 -33.71
N GLU A 93 10.21 -18.21 -34.73
CA GLU A 93 10.47 -16.78 -34.80
C GLU A 93 9.15 -16.00 -34.78
N LEU A 94 9.09 -14.99 -33.91
CA LEU A 94 7.92 -14.13 -33.78
C LEU A 94 7.68 -13.37 -35.10
N PRO A 95 6.45 -13.39 -35.66
CA PRO A 95 6.18 -12.74 -36.93
C PRO A 95 6.45 -11.23 -36.84
N ALA A 96 7.23 -10.73 -37.79
CA ALA A 96 7.70 -9.34 -37.81
C ALA A 96 6.74 -8.42 -38.57
N TYR A 97 5.48 -8.36 -38.13
CA TYR A 97 4.52 -7.43 -38.73
C TYR A 97 4.87 -5.96 -38.41
N GLU A 98 4.63 -5.05 -39.36
CA GLU A 98 5.00 -3.63 -39.25
C GLU A 98 4.37 -2.91 -38.05
N TYR A 99 3.21 -3.38 -37.60
CA TYR A 99 2.52 -2.83 -36.44
C TYR A 99 3.04 -3.37 -35.09
N LEU A 100 3.79 -4.48 -35.10
CA LEU A 100 4.39 -5.04 -33.90
C LEU A 100 5.75 -4.40 -33.61
N ASN A 101 6.07 -4.25 -32.32
CA ASN A 101 7.33 -3.66 -31.84
C ASN A 101 7.68 -2.29 -32.44
N ARG A 102 6.69 -1.57 -33.00
CA ARG A 102 6.89 -0.22 -33.53
C ARG A 102 7.36 0.74 -32.44
N ARG A 103 8.44 1.47 -32.72
CA ARG A 103 8.96 2.54 -31.86
C ARG A 103 9.00 3.85 -32.63
N THR A 104 8.19 4.82 -32.22
CA THR A 104 8.24 6.19 -32.76
C THR A 104 9.29 7.05 -32.06
N LYS A 105 9.55 6.77 -30.78
CA LYS A 105 10.59 7.39 -29.95
C LYS A 105 11.29 6.29 -29.13
N PRO A 106 12.63 6.35 -28.97
CA PRO A 106 13.35 5.40 -28.14
C PRO A 106 12.98 5.55 -26.66
N PHE A 107 13.06 4.45 -25.90
CA PHE A 107 12.94 4.52 -24.44
C PHE A 107 14.22 5.10 -23.82
N PRO A 108 14.13 5.71 -22.63
CA PRO A 108 15.27 6.36 -22.00
C PRO A 108 16.30 5.40 -21.37
N TRP A 109 16.00 4.10 -21.25
CA TRP A 109 16.90 3.09 -20.64
C TRP A 109 17.42 2.04 -21.62
N GLY A 110 16.96 2.03 -22.88
CA GLY A 110 17.37 1.04 -23.86
C GLY A 110 16.30 0.71 -24.91
N PRO A 111 16.58 -0.20 -25.85
CA PRO A 111 15.66 -0.54 -26.94
C PRO A 111 14.45 -1.39 -26.50
N ASN A 112 14.63 -2.20 -25.45
CA ASN A 112 13.62 -3.14 -24.98
C ASN A 112 12.72 -2.54 -23.88
N SER A 113 11.52 -3.11 -23.72
CA SER A 113 10.56 -2.72 -22.68
C SER A 113 11.08 -3.02 -21.26
N LEU A 114 10.48 -2.39 -20.25
CA LEU A 114 10.87 -2.59 -18.85
C LEU A 114 10.72 -4.06 -18.39
N PHE A 115 9.66 -4.74 -18.82
CA PHE A 115 9.40 -6.16 -18.54
C PHE A 115 9.71 -7.02 -19.77
N PHE A 116 10.86 -6.79 -20.39
CA PHE A 116 11.32 -7.60 -21.52
C PHE A 116 11.79 -8.98 -21.04
N ASN A 117 11.30 -10.04 -21.68
CA ASN A 117 11.78 -11.41 -21.48
C ASN A 117 12.32 -11.98 -22.81
N PRO A 118 13.62 -12.30 -22.92
CA PRO A 118 14.23 -12.78 -24.17
C PRO A 118 13.68 -14.13 -24.64
N HIS A 119 13.04 -14.92 -23.78
CA HIS A 119 12.46 -16.20 -24.15
C HIS A 119 11.14 -16.07 -24.94
N VAL A 120 10.42 -14.96 -24.79
CA VAL A 120 9.07 -14.77 -25.36
C VAL A 120 8.93 -13.49 -26.16
N ASN A 121 9.89 -12.55 -26.06
CA ASN A 121 9.85 -11.27 -26.74
C ASN A 121 11.03 -11.15 -27.70
N LYS A 122 10.76 -10.58 -28.88
CA LYS A 122 11.78 -10.26 -29.88
C LYS A 122 12.71 -9.17 -29.34
N ASP A 123 14.01 -9.44 -29.34
CA ASP A 123 15.01 -8.45 -28.98
C ASP A 123 15.08 -7.33 -30.04
N MET A 124 14.91 -6.10 -29.60
CA MET A 124 14.93 -4.90 -30.45
C MET A 124 16.29 -4.21 -30.47
N SER A 125 17.33 -4.78 -29.85
CA SER A 125 18.68 -4.21 -29.83
C SER A 125 19.38 -4.15 -31.20
N LYS A 126 18.96 -5.02 -32.13
CA LYS A 126 19.52 -5.16 -33.50
C LYS A 126 18.51 -4.77 -34.59
N ALA A 127 17.34 -4.26 -34.22
CA ALA A 127 16.23 -3.96 -35.13
C ALA A 127 16.33 -2.57 -35.75
#